data_AF-F6HST1-F1
#
_entry.id   AF-F6HST1-F1
#
_cell.length_a   1.000
_cell.length_b   1.000
_cell.length_c   1.000
_cell.angle_alpha   90.00
_cell.angle_beta   90.00
_cell.angle_gamma   90.00
#
_symmetry.space_group_name_H-M   'P 1'
#
loop_
_entity.id
_entity.type
_entity.pdbx_description
1 polymer ?
#
loop_
_entity_poly.entity_id
_entity_poly.type
_entity_poly.pdbx_seq_one_letter_code
_entity_poly.pdbx_strand_id
1 'polypeptide(L)'
;MESYLDENFSGVKPKHSSDEVLQRWRNLCSVVKNPKRRFRFTANLSKRGEAAAMRRTNQEKLRIAVLVSKAAFQFIQGVPVSDYVVPEEIKAAGFQICADELGSIVEGHDVKKLKIHGGVDGIAEKLSTSTTNGLTADNKLLNHRQEIYGINKFTETQARGFLVFVWEALHDMTLIILAVCALVSLIVGIAMEGWPVGAHDGLGIVASILLVVLVTATSDYRQSLQFRDLDKEKKKISIQVTRNGYRHKMSIYDLLPGDIVHLSIGDQVPADGLFVSGFCVSIDESSLTGESEPVMVAKESADVIILDDNFSTIATVAKWGRSVYINIQKFVQFQLTVNVVALIVNFSSACLTGNAPLTAVQLLWVNMIMDTLGALALATEPPTDDLMKRAPVGRRGNFISNVMWRNILGQSLYQFLVIWYLQVEGKAIFQLNGPDSDLILNTLIFNSFVFCQVFNEISSREMEKINVFKGILDNYVFAAVLTSTVLFQIIIIEYLGTYANTSPLTLSQWFLSVFIGFLGMPIAAALKMIPVASQ
;
A
#
# COMPACT_ATOMS: atom_id res chain seq x y z
N MET A 1 11.12 49.19 38.58
CA MET A 1 11.03 48.07 39.53
C MET A 1 9.63 47.99 40.14
N GLU A 2 9.05 49.10 40.59
CA GLU A 2 7.66 49.13 41.09
C GLU A 2 6.61 48.76 40.03
N SER A 3 6.72 49.23 38.79
CA SER A 3 5.81 48.82 37.70
C SER A 3 5.83 47.30 37.43
N TYR A 4 7.04 46.71 37.48
CA TYR A 4 7.22 45.27 37.32
C TYR A 4 6.63 44.47 38.49
N LEU A 5 6.71 45.00 39.71
CA LEU A 5 6.11 44.37 40.88
C LEU A 5 4.58 44.50 40.84
N ASP A 6 4.05 45.63 40.40
CA ASP A 6 2.62 45.86 40.31
C ASP A 6 1.99 45.03 39.17
N GLU A 7 2.58 44.95 37.98
CA GLU A 7 2.07 44.09 36.90
C GLU A 7 2.09 42.59 37.24
N ASN A 8 3.11 42.14 37.97
CA ASN A 8 3.36 40.70 38.15
C ASN A 8 2.90 40.15 39.50
N PHE A 9 2.78 40.99 40.53
CA PHE A 9 2.41 40.59 41.89
C PHE A 9 1.17 41.31 42.44
N SER A 10 0.56 42.25 41.70
CA SER A 10 -0.74 42.81 42.09
C SER A 10 -1.81 41.71 42.12
N GLY A 11 -2.71 41.80 43.10
CA GLY A 11 -3.84 40.89 43.22
C GLY A 11 -3.58 39.57 43.96
N VAL A 12 -2.34 39.26 44.37
CA VAL A 12 -2.06 38.10 45.24
C VAL A 12 -2.53 38.41 46.67
N LYS A 13 -3.76 37.99 47.00
CA LYS A 13 -4.33 38.13 48.34
C LYS A 13 -3.78 37.04 49.28
N PRO A 14 -3.60 37.34 50.60
CA PRO A 14 -3.12 36.37 51.57
C PRO A 14 -3.97 35.09 51.69
N LYS A 15 -5.26 35.15 51.33
CA LYS A 15 -6.19 34.02 51.27
C LYS A 15 -7.12 34.15 50.05
N HIS A 16 -7.52 33.01 49.48
CA HIS A 16 -8.51 32.91 48.37
C HIS A 16 -8.12 33.67 47.08
N SER A 17 -6.86 33.66 46.69
CA SER A 17 -6.44 34.11 45.35
C SER A 17 -6.91 33.12 44.28
N SER A 18 -7.22 33.60 43.07
CA SER A 18 -7.59 32.74 41.93
C SER A 18 -6.42 31.84 41.52
N ASP A 19 -6.73 30.68 40.93
CA ASP A 19 -5.72 29.68 40.54
C ASP A 19 -4.73 30.24 39.51
N GLU A 20 -5.18 31.12 38.60
CA GLU A 20 -4.33 31.82 37.63
C GLU A 20 -3.30 32.73 38.28
N VAL A 21 -3.71 33.49 39.31
CA VAL A 21 -2.84 34.41 40.05
C VAL A 21 -1.80 33.62 40.87
N LEU A 22 -2.21 32.50 41.47
CA LEU A 22 -1.30 31.59 42.20
C LEU A 22 -0.29 30.91 41.25
N GLN A 23 -0.70 30.58 40.03
CA GLN A 23 0.16 29.95 39.03
C GLN A 23 1.17 30.94 38.44
N ARG A 24 0.76 32.18 38.15
CA ARG A 24 1.65 33.27 37.75
C ARG A 24 2.71 33.55 38.82
N TRP A 25 2.29 33.65 40.08
CA TRP A 25 3.21 33.82 41.21
C TRP A 25 4.25 32.69 41.34
N ARG A 26 3.82 31.44 41.12
CA ARG A 26 4.69 30.25 41.23
C ARG A 26 5.73 30.18 40.12
N ASN A 27 5.35 30.52 38.88
CA ASN A 27 6.25 30.54 37.73
C ASN A 27 7.36 31.58 37.91
N LEU A 28 7.02 32.77 38.42
CA LEU A 28 7.97 33.84 38.69
C LEU A 28 8.89 33.54 39.87
N CYS A 29 8.40 32.86 40.91
CA CYS A 29 9.20 32.48 42.08
C CYS A 29 10.10 31.26 41.86
N SER A 30 10.10 30.66 40.66
CA SER A 30 10.98 29.53 40.30
C SER A 30 12.48 29.91 40.31
N VAL A 31 12.79 31.20 40.16
CA VAL A 31 14.15 31.76 40.14
C VAL A 31 14.72 31.98 41.57
N VAL A 32 13.93 31.74 42.62
CA VAL A 32 14.34 31.99 44.00
C VAL A 32 15.22 30.84 44.54
N LYS A 33 16.35 31.20 45.17
CA LYS A 33 17.23 30.25 45.85
C LYS A 33 16.45 29.47 46.92
N ASN A 34 16.39 28.15 46.77
CA ASN A 34 15.75 27.19 47.70
C ASN A 34 14.18 27.18 47.71
N PRO A 35 13.52 26.87 46.57
CA PRO A 35 12.06 26.93 46.43
C PRO A 35 11.31 25.93 47.34
N LYS A 36 11.88 24.75 47.59
CA LYS A 36 11.24 23.67 48.38
C LYS A 36 10.87 24.08 49.81
N ARG A 37 11.62 25.00 50.45
CA ARG A 37 11.33 25.45 51.83
C ARG A 37 10.16 26.43 51.90
N ARG A 38 10.00 27.29 50.89
CA ARG A 38 8.99 28.37 50.88
C ARG A 38 7.59 27.89 50.53
N PHE A 39 7.47 26.86 49.69
CA PHE A 39 6.17 26.31 49.25
C PHE A 39 5.74 25.07 50.05
N ARG A 40 6.33 24.79 51.21
CA ARG A 40 6.03 23.59 52.02
C ARG A 40 4.58 23.54 52.52
N PHE A 41 3.93 24.69 52.70
CA PHE A 41 2.58 24.81 53.27
C PHE A 41 1.55 25.40 52.31
N THR A 42 1.88 25.56 51.01
CA THR A 42 0.92 26.03 50.00
C THR A 42 0.25 24.84 49.33
N ALA A 43 -1.06 24.95 49.09
CA ALA A 43 -1.82 23.89 48.42
C ALA A 43 -1.24 23.61 47.03
N ASN A 44 -1.05 22.33 46.69
CA ASN A 44 -0.52 21.94 45.38
C ASN A 44 -1.62 22.03 44.31
N LEU A 45 -1.49 22.98 43.38
CA LEU A 45 -2.47 23.24 42.33
C LEU A 45 -2.65 22.03 41.40
N SER A 46 -1.57 21.30 41.08
CA SER A 46 -1.65 20.10 40.22
C SER A 46 -2.52 19.02 40.86
N LYS A 47 -2.33 18.75 42.15
CA LYS A 47 -3.15 17.80 42.92
C LYS A 47 -4.62 18.23 43.02
N ARG A 48 -4.92 19.53 43.03
CA ARG A 48 -6.30 20.04 42.96
C ARG A 48 -6.92 19.81 41.58
N GLY A 49 -6.15 20.02 40.51
CA GLY A 49 -6.57 19.71 39.14
C GLY A 49 -6.88 18.22 38.96
N GLU A 50 -6.00 17.34 39.45
CA GLU A 50 -6.20 15.88 39.46
C GLU A 50 -7.47 15.48 40.24
N ALA A 51 -7.68 16.06 41.42
CA ALA A 51 -8.89 15.79 42.22
C ALA A 51 -10.17 16.31 41.55
N ALA A 52 -10.12 17.44 40.84
CA ALA A 52 -11.26 17.97 40.09
C ALA A 52 -11.57 17.13 38.84
N ALA A 53 -10.55 16.66 38.13
CA ALA A 53 -10.70 15.72 37.01
C ALA A 53 -11.35 14.41 37.48
N MET A 54 -10.85 13.83 38.57
CA MET A 54 -11.43 12.61 39.16
C MET A 54 -12.91 12.79 39.57
N ARG A 55 -13.29 13.97 40.06
CA ARG A 55 -14.70 14.29 40.36
C ARG A 55 -15.56 14.34 39.10
N ARG A 56 -15.09 14.92 38.00
CA ARG A 56 -15.82 14.95 36.72
C ARG A 56 -16.05 13.54 36.17
N THR A 57 -15.01 12.70 36.17
CA THR A 57 -15.12 11.30 35.73
C THR A 57 -16.11 10.51 36.61
N ASN A 58 -16.09 10.74 37.93
CA ASN A 58 -17.06 10.09 38.82
C ASN A 58 -18.49 10.60 38.61
N GLN A 59 -18.69 11.90 38.31
CA GLN A 59 -20.00 12.45 37.97
C GLN A 59 -20.54 11.86 36.65
N GLU A 60 -19.70 11.67 35.64
CA GLU A 60 -20.08 11.01 34.39
C GLU A 60 -20.47 9.55 34.61
N LYS A 61 -19.66 8.79 35.38
CA LYS A 61 -20.00 7.41 35.77
C LYS A 61 -21.33 7.32 36.52
N LEU A 62 -21.59 8.26 37.43
CA LEU A 62 -22.85 8.31 38.16
C LEU A 62 -24.03 8.63 37.23
N ARG A 63 -23.86 9.57 36.30
CA ARG A 63 -24.88 9.93 35.30
C ARG A 63 -25.22 8.74 34.40
N ILE A 64 -24.22 8.01 33.93
CA ILE A 64 -24.39 6.78 33.15
C ILE A 64 -25.11 5.72 33.98
N ALA A 65 -24.69 5.50 35.23
CA ALA A 65 -25.34 4.53 36.12
C ALA A 65 -26.83 4.87 36.38
N VAL A 66 -27.18 6.14 36.54
CA VAL A 66 -28.58 6.59 36.69
C VAL A 66 -29.36 6.38 35.39
N LEU A 67 -28.78 6.66 34.23
CA LEU A 67 -29.40 6.41 32.92
C LEU A 67 -29.66 4.92 32.69
N VAL A 68 -28.68 4.07 33.00
CA VAL A 68 -28.80 2.61 32.90
C VAL A 68 -29.84 2.08 33.89
N SER A 69 -29.85 2.58 35.13
CA SER A 69 -30.84 2.19 36.13
C SER A 69 -32.25 2.64 35.73
N LYS A 70 -32.42 3.83 35.14
CA LYS A 70 -33.69 4.30 34.58
C LYS A 70 -34.16 3.43 33.41
N ALA A 71 -33.26 3.05 32.51
CA ALA A 71 -33.55 2.14 31.40
C ALA A 71 -33.93 0.73 31.90
N ALA A 72 -33.22 0.21 32.91
CA ALA A 72 -33.55 -1.06 33.56
C ALA A 72 -34.91 -1.01 34.27
N PHE A 73 -35.24 0.11 34.92
CA PHE A 73 -36.55 0.30 35.55
C PHE A 73 -37.69 0.34 34.51
N GLN A 74 -37.46 0.99 33.37
CA GLN A 74 -38.38 0.99 32.25
C GLN A 74 -38.56 -0.43 31.66
N PHE A 75 -37.50 -1.24 31.66
CA PHE A 75 -37.55 -2.64 31.23
C PHE A 75 -38.38 -3.52 32.18
N ILE A 76 -38.28 -3.28 33.50
CA ILE A 76 -39.04 -4.04 34.53
C ILE A 76 -40.53 -3.67 34.52
N GLN A 77 -40.88 -2.41 34.22
CA GLN A 77 -42.27 -1.92 34.31
C GLN A 77 -43.17 -2.27 33.12
N GLY A 78 -42.67 -2.97 32.09
CA GLY A 78 -43.52 -3.63 31.09
C GLY A 78 -44.59 -2.75 30.45
N VAL A 79 -44.27 -1.50 30.07
CA VAL A 79 -45.22 -0.63 29.37
C VAL A 79 -45.40 -1.11 27.92
N PRO A 80 -46.63 -1.41 27.48
CA PRO A 80 -46.94 -1.57 26.07
C PRO A 80 -47.33 -0.20 25.49
N VAL A 81 -46.64 0.20 24.42
CA VAL A 81 -47.00 1.08 23.29
C VAL A 81 -45.66 1.63 22.80
N SER A 82 -45.22 1.21 21.61
CA SER A 82 -44.19 1.98 20.91
C SER A 82 -44.83 3.32 20.56
N ASP A 83 -44.47 4.41 21.25
CA ASP A 83 -44.76 5.78 20.84
C ASP A 83 -43.94 6.14 19.58
N TYR A 84 -43.95 5.25 18.59
CA TYR A 84 -43.30 5.48 17.31
C TYR A 84 -44.19 6.44 16.51
N VAL A 85 -43.75 7.69 16.46
CA VAL A 85 -44.38 8.73 15.65
C VAL A 85 -43.65 8.76 14.31
N VAL A 86 -44.41 8.53 13.23
CA VAL A 86 -43.86 8.59 11.87
C VAL A 86 -43.42 10.04 11.58
N PRO A 87 -42.16 10.27 11.17
CA PRO A 87 -41.71 11.59 10.72
C PRO A 87 -42.59 12.14 9.59
N GLU A 88 -42.84 13.45 9.60
CA GLU A 88 -43.73 14.11 8.62
C GLU A 88 -43.27 13.89 7.17
N GLU A 89 -41.96 13.87 6.92
CA GLU A 89 -41.36 13.64 5.60
C GLU A 89 -41.72 12.25 5.03
N ILE A 90 -41.67 11.23 5.89
CA ILE A 90 -41.94 9.83 5.53
C ILE A 90 -43.44 9.63 5.31
N LYS A 91 -44.24 10.29 6.13
CA LYS A 91 -45.71 10.31 6.00
C LYS A 91 -46.16 11.03 4.72
N ALA A 92 -45.50 12.14 4.35
CA ALA A 92 -45.75 12.87 3.11
C ALA A 92 -45.41 12.03 1.86
N ALA A 93 -44.43 11.15 1.97
CA ALA A 93 -44.05 10.21 0.92
C ALA A 93 -44.93 8.95 0.82
N GLY A 94 -45.93 8.81 1.70
CA GLY A 94 -46.84 7.66 1.71
C GLY A 94 -46.28 6.43 2.45
N PHE A 95 -45.17 6.56 3.17
CA PHE A 95 -44.60 5.51 4.01
C PHE A 95 -45.03 5.65 5.47
N GLN A 96 -45.10 4.53 6.19
CA GLN A 96 -45.56 4.50 7.58
C GLN A 96 -44.47 4.09 8.58
N ILE A 97 -43.23 3.88 8.12
CA ILE A 97 -42.10 3.44 8.95
C ILE A 97 -40.77 4.04 8.44
N CYS A 98 -39.89 4.45 9.35
CA CYS A 98 -38.60 5.07 9.03
C CYS A 98 -37.45 4.07 9.02
N ALA A 99 -36.32 4.49 8.43
CA ALA A 99 -35.10 3.70 8.38
C ALA A 99 -34.59 3.34 9.79
N ASP A 100 -34.62 4.28 10.73
CA ASP A 100 -34.12 4.07 12.10
C ASP A 100 -34.94 3.01 12.86
N GLU A 101 -36.27 3.04 12.72
CA GLU A 101 -37.14 2.05 13.38
C GLU A 101 -36.95 0.67 12.74
N LEU A 102 -36.84 0.58 11.41
CA LEU A 102 -36.50 -0.67 10.71
C LEU A 102 -35.15 -1.22 11.16
N GLY A 103 -34.13 -0.38 11.23
CA GLY A 103 -32.81 -0.74 11.74
C GLY A 103 -32.88 -1.28 13.16
N SER A 104 -33.63 -0.63 14.05
CA SER A 104 -33.79 -1.08 15.44
C SER A 104 -34.45 -2.46 15.57
N ILE A 105 -35.37 -2.80 14.67
CA ILE A 105 -36.05 -4.11 14.66
C ILE A 105 -35.08 -5.20 14.23
N VAL A 106 -34.29 -4.94 13.18
CA VAL A 106 -33.39 -5.94 12.60
C VAL A 106 -32.10 -6.09 13.42
N GLU A 107 -31.42 -4.99 13.77
CA GLU A 107 -30.20 -5.00 14.57
C GLU A 107 -30.44 -5.61 15.97
N GLY A 108 -31.54 -5.19 16.62
CA GLY A 108 -31.90 -5.64 17.96
C GLY A 108 -32.55 -7.03 18.02
N HIS A 109 -32.81 -7.67 16.86
CA HIS A 109 -33.59 -8.91 16.76
C HIS A 109 -34.91 -8.83 17.57
N ASP A 110 -35.56 -7.66 17.58
CA ASP A 110 -36.67 -7.37 18.48
C ASP A 110 -37.99 -7.91 17.94
N VAL A 111 -38.22 -9.20 18.21
CA VAL A 111 -39.45 -9.91 17.83
C VAL A 111 -40.71 -9.26 18.42
N LYS A 112 -40.61 -8.51 19.54
CA LYS A 112 -41.75 -7.84 20.14
C LYS A 112 -42.14 -6.60 19.33
N LYS A 113 -41.18 -5.76 18.95
CA LYS A 113 -41.41 -4.63 18.02
C LYS A 113 -41.94 -5.09 16.68
N LEU A 114 -41.38 -6.18 16.12
CA LEU A 114 -41.87 -6.78 14.89
C LEU A 114 -43.36 -7.16 14.99
N LYS A 115 -43.77 -7.80 16.08
CA LYS A 115 -45.18 -8.15 16.33
C LYS A 115 -46.08 -6.93 16.49
N ILE A 116 -45.62 -5.88 17.18
CA ILE A 116 -46.37 -4.62 17.33
C ILE A 116 -46.65 -3.98 15.97
N HIS A 117 -45.72 -4.11 15.02
CA HIS A 117 -45.89 -3.57 13.69
C HIS A 117 -46.68 -4.46 12.71
N GLY A 118 -47.25 -5.58 13.16
CA GLY A 118 -48.05 -6.49 12.33
C GLY A 118 -47.24 -7.61 11.67
N GLY A 119 -46.05 -7.90 12.18
CA GLY A 119 -45.16 -8.91 11.62
C GLY A 119 -44.55 -8.50 10.28
N VAL A 120 -44.15 -9.48 9.48
CA VAL A 120 -43.52 -9.25 8.17
C VAL A 120 -44.51 -8.61 7.19
N ASP A 121 -45.75 -9.11 7.15
CA ASP A 121 -46.79 -8.57 6.26
C ASP A 121 -47.17 -7.12 6.63
N GLY A 122 -47.25 -6.80 7.92
CA GLY A 122 -47.51 -5.43 8.38
C GLY A 122 -46.38 -4.46 8.04
N ILE A 123 -45.12 -4.91 8.07
CA ILE A 123 -43.98 -4.08 7.63
C ILE A 123 -43.98 -3.90 6.11
N ALA A 124 -44.32 -4.96 5.36
CA ALA A 124 -44.45 -4.89 3.90
C ALA A 124 -45.50 -3.84 3.49
N GLU A 125 -46.68 -3.86 4.12
CA GLU A 125 -47.73 -2.87 3.88
C GLU A 125 -47.27 -1.43 4.20
N LYS A 126 -46.58 -1.24 5.33
CA LYS A 126 -46.03 0.07 5.74
C LYS A 126 -44.94 0.61 4.82
N LEU A 127 -44.21 -0.28 4.16
CA LEU A 127 -43.21 0.03 3.12
C LEU A 127 -43.83 0.13 1.71
N SER A 128 -45.17 0.08 1.59
CA SER A 128 -45.88 0.06 0.31
C SER A 128 -45.33 -1.01 -0.64
N THR A 129 -45.05 -2.20 -0.11
CA THR A 129 -44.55 -3.35 -0.88
C THR A 129 -45.46 -4.57 -0.65
N SER A 130 -45.58 -5.42 -1.66
CA SER A 130 -46.33 -6.68 -1.55
C SER A 130 -45.37 -7.84 -1.40
N THR A 131 -45.63 -8.76 -0.47
CA THR A 131 -44.84 -9.98 -0.27
C THR A 131 -44.85 -10.95 -1.45
N THR A 132 -45.78 -10.79 -2.41
CA THR A 132 -45.91 -11.66 -3.60
C THR A 132 -45.39 -10.97 -4.86
N ASN A 133 -45.78 -9.72 -5.09
CA ASN A 133 -45.43 -8.98 -6.29
C ASN A 133 -44.14 -8.13 -6.14
N GLY A 134 -43.64 -7.96 -4.92
CA GLY A 134 -42.50 -7.10 -4.61
C GLY A 134 -42.78 -5.63 -4.90
N LEU A 135 -41.71 -4.88 -5.19
CA LEU A 135 -41.80 -3.46 -5.52
C LEU A 135 -42.27 -3.23 -6.96
N THR A 136 -42.90 -2.08 -7.19
CA THR A 136 -43.27 -1.65 -8.53
C THR A 136 -42.03 -1.11 -9.26
N ALA A 137 -41.77 -1.55 -10.49
CA ALA A 137 -40.58 -1.14 -11.25
C ALA A 137 -40.68 0.27 -11.90
N ASP A 138 -41.47 1.18 -11.33
CA ASP A 138 -41.55 2.57 -11.81
C ASP A 138 -40.36 3.38 -11.28
N ASN A 139 -39.51 3.86 -12.19
CA ASN A 139 -38.31 4.63 -11.86
C ASN A 139 -38.60 5.87 -10.99
N LYS A 140 -39.77 6.50 -11.13
CA LYS A 140 -40.12 7.67 -10.29
C LYS A 140 -40.32 7.29 -8.83
N LEU A 141 -41.03 6.18 -8.57
CA LEU A 141 -41.28 5.69 -7.23
C LEU A 141 -40.01 5.13 -6.58
N LEU A 142 -39.16 4.48 -7.37
CA LEU A 142 -37.87 3.96 -6.91
C LEU A 142 -36.90 5.09 -6.53
N ASN A 143 -36.78 6.13 -7.37
CA ASN A 143 -35.94 7.30 -7.07
C ASN A 143 -36.44 8.04 -5.83
N HIS A 144 -37.76 8.21 -5.67
CA HIS A 144 -38.31 8.85 -4.48
C HIS A 144 -38.02 8.05 -3.20
N ARG A 145 -38.10 6.72 -3.27
CA ARG A 145 -37.72 5.84 -2.15
C ARG A 145 -36.23 5.95 -1.82
N GLN A 146 -35.38 6.07 -2.83
CA GLN A 146 -33.94 6.25 -2.68
C GLN A 146 -33.58 7.60 -2.02
N GLU A 147 -34.35 8.66 -2.28
CA GLU A 147 -34.19 9.96 -1.60
C GLU A 147 -34.50 9.89 -0.10
N ILE A 148 -35.47 9.06 0.30
CA ILE A 148 -35.95 8.97 1.69
C ILE A 148 -35.13 8.00 2.53
N TYR A 149 -34.89 6.79 2.01
CA TYR A 149 -34.19 5.73 2.74
C TYR A 149 -32.69 5.66 2.41
N GLY A 150 -32.23 6.41 1.41
CA GLY A 150 -30.84 6.40 0.97
C GLY A 150 -30.52 5.30 -0.04
N ILE A 151 -29.23 5.24 -0.40
CA ILE A 151 -28.67 4.28 -1.36
C ILE A 151 -27.95 3.15 -0.64
N ASN A 152 -28.05 1.93 -1.17
CA ASN A 152 -27.28 0.78 -0.68
C ASN A 152 -25.83 0.78 -1.18
N LYS A 153 -25.13 1.92 -1.09
CA LYS A 153 -23.73 2.05 -1.52
C LYS A 153 -22.87 2.63 -0.40
N PHE A 154 -21.85 1.88 0.01
CA PHE A 154 -20.86 2.37 0.95
C PHE A 154 -20.15 3.60 0.41
N THR A 155 -19.83 4.54 1.30
CA THR A 155 -19.02 5.72 0.96
C THR A 155 -17.65 5.24 0.47
N GLU A 156 -17.39 5.41 -0.83
CA GLU A 156 -16.12 5.05 -1.42
C GLU A 156 -15.04 6.03 -0.96
N THR A 157 -13.86 5.50 -0.61
CA THR A 157 -12.68 6.33 -0.39
C THR A 157 -12.33 7.04 -1.69
N GLN A 158 -12.05 8.34 -1.62
CA GLN A 158 -11.74 9.12 -2.82
C GLN A 158 -10.48 8.57 -3.50
N ALA A 159 -10.53 8.44 -4.82
CA ALA A 159 -9.39 7.99 -5.60
C ALA A 159 -8.22 8.97 -5.42
N ARG A 160 -7.04 8.45 -5.05
CA ARG A 160 -5.83 9.26 -4.91
C ARG A 160 -5.41 9.81 -6.27
N GLY A 161 -5.17 11.11 -6.34
CA GLY A 161 -4.64 11.76 -7.54
C GLY A 161 -3.16 11.47 -7.73
N PHE A 162 -2.66 11.63 -8.95
CA PHE A 162 -1.24 11.44 -9.29
C PHE A 162 -0.28 12.26 -8.41
N LEU A 163 -0.64 13.50 -8.07
CA LEU A 163 0.18 14.37 -7.22
C LEU A 163 0.36 13.83 -5.80
N VAL A 164 -0.58 13.03 -5.29
CA VAL A 164 -0.45 12.38 -3.99
C VAL A 164 0.69 11.36 -4.04
N PHE A 165 0.78 10.57 -5.12
CA PHE A 165 1.86 9.62 -5.33
C PHE A 165 3.23 10.31 -5.48
N VAL A 166 3.28 11.44 -6.18
CA VAL A 166 4.50 12.26 -6.25
C VAL A 166 4.93 12.76 -4.87
N TRP A 167 3.98 13.23 -4.05
CA TRP A 167 4.24 13.70 -2.70
C TRP A 167 4.71 12.57 -1.76
N GLU A 168 4.08 11.40 -1.86
CA GLU A 168 4.46 10.19 -1.13
C GLU A 168 5.88 9.74 -1.53
N ALA A 169 6.20 9.71 -2.83
CA ALA A 169 7.53 9.36 -3.32
C ALA A 169 8.63 10.33 -2.86
N LEU A 170 8.33 11.64 -2.75
CA LEU A 170 9.27 12.64 -2.23
C LEU A 170 9.55 12.50 -0.72
N HIS A 171 8.68 11.82 0.04
CA HIS A 171 8.83 11.62 1.49
C HIS A 171 9.71 10.43 1.86
N ASP A 172 10.33 9.76 0.89
CA ASP A 172 11.35 8.75 1.17
C ASP A 172 12.57 9.39 1.85
N MET A 173 12.94 8.87 3.02
CA MET A 173 14.08 9.35 3.81
C MET A 173 15.38 9.37 3.00
N THR A 174 15.56 8.43 2.07
CA THR A 174 16.75 8.35 1.22
C THR A 174 16.81 9.52 0.23
N LEU A 175 15.70 9.83 -0.44
CA LEU A 175 15.59 10.95 -1.37
C LEU A 175 15.68 12.30 -0.64
N ILE A 176 15.14 12.40 0.58
CA ILE A 176 15.29 13.60 1.43
C ILE A 176 16.76 13.85 1.75
N ILE A 177 17.50 12.82 2.18
CA ILE A 177 18.95 12.94 2.45
C ILE A 177 19.68 13.39 1.18
N LEU A 178 19.37 12.77 0.03
CA LEU A 178 19.99 13.13 -1.24
C LEU A 178 19.66 14.57 -1.67
N ALA A 179 18.44 15.04 -1.42
CA ALA A 179 18.03 16.42 -1.71
C ALA A 179 18.79 17.43 -0.84
N VAL A 180 19.03 17.11 0.44
CA VAL A 180 19.88 17.93 1.32
C VAL A 180 21.32 17.94 0.81
N CYS A 181 21.87 16.80 0.42
CA CYS A 181 23.21 16.72 -0.18
C CYS A 181 23.31 17.52 -1.49
N ALA A 182 22.27 17.46 -2.34
CA ALA A 182 22.20 18.23 -3.58
C ALA A 182 22.20 19.74 -3.31
N LEU A 183 21.45 20.19 -2.31
CA LEU A 183 21.42 21.59 -1.89
C LEU A 183 22.80 22.05 -1.39
N VAL A 184 23.45 21.25 -0.54
CA VAL A 184 24.80 21.56 -0.03
C VAL A 184 25.80 21.59 -1.19
N SER A 185 25.76 20.61 -2.09
CA SER A 185 26.63 20.54 -3.27
C SER A 185 26.43 21.73 -4.19
N LEU A 186 25.18 22.16 -4.42
CA LEU A 186 24.87 23.35 -5.23
C LEU A 186 25.44 24.63 -4.60
N ILE A 187 25.27 24.81 -3.28
CA ILE A 187 25.78 25.99 -2.56
C ILE A 187 27.31 26.03 -2.62
N VAL A 188 27.97 24.91 -2.32
CA VAL A 188 29.44 24.81 -2.30
C VAL A 188 30.00 25.01 -3.72
N GLY A 189 29.41 24.37 -4.72
CA GLY A 189 29.85 24.47 -6.11
C GLY A 189 29.73 25.90 -6.65
N ILE A 190 28.60 26.58 -6.43
CA ILE A 190 28.44 27.99 -6.82
C ILE A 190 29.44 28.89 -6.07
N ALA A 191 29.70 28.64 -4.79
CA ALA A 191 30.62 29.45 -4.00
C ALA A 191 32.10 29.29 -4.41
N MET A 192 32.51 28.09 -4.81
CA MET A 192 33.91 27.78 -5.15
C MET A 192 34.23 28.05 -6.62
N GLU A 193 33.34 27.68 -7.54
CA GLU A 193 33.61 27.69 -8.99
C GLU A 193 32.80 28.74 -9.76
N GLY A 194 31.83 29.39 -9.09
CA GLY A 194 30.97 30.42 -9.69
C GLY A 194 29.86 29.86 -10.58
N TRP A 195 28.93 30.73 -10.96
CA TRP A 195 27.83 30.40 -11.86
C TRP A 195 28.25 30.58 -13.33
N PRO A 196 27.94 29.66 -14.26
CA PRO A 196 27.10 28.45 -14.12
C PRO A 196 27.87 27.14 -13.88
N VAL A 197 29.20 27.14 -13.95
CA VAL A 197 30.01 25.91 -14.01
C VAL A 197 29.90 25.07 -12.73
N GLY A 198 30.02 25.72 -11.56
CA GLY A 198 29.92 25.03 -10.27
C GLY A 198 28.51 24.58 -9.89
N ALA A 199 27.47 24.94 -10.67
CA ALA A 199 26.10 24.52 -10.40
C ALA A 199 25.74 23.17 -11.03
N HIS A 200 26.54 22.67 -11.98
CA HIS A 200 26.20 21.49 -12.78
C HIS A 200 26.03 20.21 -11.96
N ASP A 201 26.93 19.96 -11.00
CA ASP A 201 26.88 18.74 -10.17
C ASP A 201 25.63 18.70 -9.30
N GLY A 202 25.32 19.81 -8.61
CA GLY A 202 24.12 19.93 -7.78
C GLY A 202 22.83 19.86 -8.59
N LEU A 203 22.79 20.53 -9.75
CA LEU A 203 21.64 20.51 -10.65
C LEU A 203 21.40 19.11 -11.25
N GLY A 204 22.47 18.36 -11.53
CA GLY A 204 22.39 16.98 -12.00
C GLY A 204 21.74 16.04 -10.98
N ILE A 205 22.09 16.19 -9.69
CA ILE A 205 21.46 15.42 -8.62
C ILE A 205 19.97 15.77 -8.49
N VAL A 206 19.61 17.05 -8.52
CA VAL A 206 18.19 17.50 -8.47
C VAL A 206 17.39 16.95 -9.64
N ALA A 207 17.92 17.03 -10.87
CA ALA A 207 17.27 16.47 -12.05
C ALA A 207 17.08 14.95 -11.95
N SER A 208 18.05 14.24 -11.35
CA SER A 208 17.98 12.80 -11.12
C SER A 208 16.90 12.43 -10.11
N ILE A 209 16.79 13.16 -8.98
CA ILE A 209 15.71 12.96 -8.00
C ILE A 209 14.36 13.15 -8.68
N LEU A 210 14.19 14.21 -9.47
CA LEU A 210 12.94 14.50 -10.15
C LEU A 210 12.55 13.37 -11.13
N LEU A 211 13.53 12.87 -11.89
CA LEU A 211 13.32 11.75 -12.82
C LEU A 211 12.91 10.47 -12.07
N VAL A 212 13.61 10.13 -10.98
CA VAL A 212 13.29 8.96 -10.15
C VAL A 212 11.88 9.07 -9.56
N VAL A 213 11.56 10.22 -8.94
CA VAL A 213 10.23 10.46 -8.37
C VAL A 213 9.14 10.35 -9.44
N LEU A 214 9.36 10.89 -10.64
CA LEU A 214 8.40 10.82 -11.73
C LEU A 214 8.15 9.38 -12.18
N VAL A 215 9.22 8.59 -12.34
CA VAL A 215 9.13 7.18 -12.74
C VAL A 215 8.42 6.36 -11.66
N THR A 216 8.83 6.49 -10.39
CA THR A 216 8.22 5.78 -9.26
C THR A 216 6.74 6.16 -9.11
N ALA A 217 6.40 7.45 -9.11
CA ALA A 217 5.01 7.89 -8.99
C ALA A 217 4.15 7.42 -10.17
N THR A 218 4.71 7.38 -11.39
CA THR A 218 3.99 6.86 -12.57
C THR A 218 3.74 5.35 -12.45
N SER A 219 4.72 4.60 -11.95
CA SER A 219 4.59 3.16 -11.69
C SER A 219 3.50 2.88 -10.65
N ASP A 220 3.58 3.52 -9.48
CA ASP A 220 2.64 3.33 -8.37
C ASP A 220 1.23 3.78 -8.75
N TYR A 221 1.10 4.87 -9.51
CA TYR A 221 -0.19 5.31 -10.04
C TYR A 221 -0.80 4.28 -10.99
N ARG A 222 0.00 3.71 -11.91
CA ARG A 222 -0.47 2.63 -12.80
C ARG A 222 -0.90 1.39 -12.02
N GLN A 223 -0.16 1.01 -10.97
CA GLN A 223 -0.52 -0.12 -10.11
C GLN A 223 -1.84 0.15 -9.35
N SER A 224 -2.03 1.37 -8.84
CA SER A 224 -3.27 1.80 -8.19
C SER A 224 -4.48 1.76 -9.15
N LEU A 225 -4.28 2.15 -10.41
CA LEU A 225 -5.33 2.04 -11.44
C LEU A 225 -5.74 0.59 -11.68
N GLN A 226 -4.78 -0.33 -11.80
CA GLN A 226 -5.06 -1.76 -11.97
C GLN A 226 -5.83 -2.34 -10.77
N PHE A 227 -5.44 -1.97 -9.55
CA PHE A 227 -6.16 -2.40 -8.35
C PHE A 227 -7.59 -1.86 -8.32
N ARG A 228 -7.79 -0.61 -8.75
CA ARG A 228 -9.12 -0.02 -8.85
C ARG A 228 -10.02 -0.72 -9.86
N ASP A 229 -9.46 -1.12 -11.01
CA ASP A 229 -10.22 -1.85 -12.02
C ASP A 229 -10.60 -3.26 -11.51
N LEU A 230 -9.70 -3.93 -10.79
CA LEU A 230 -10.00 -5.20 -10.11
C LEU A 230 -11.07 -5.04 -9.03
N ASP A 231 -11.00 -3.98 -8.23
CA ASP A 231 -12.01 -3.66 -7.20
C ASP A 231 -13.38 -3.39 -7.85
N LYS A 232 -13.41 -2.69 -8.99
CA LYS A 232 -14.63 -2.45 -9.76
C LYS A 232 -15.24 -3.75 -10.30
N GLU A 233 -14.42 -4.71 -10.74
CA GLU A 233 -14.89 -6.04 -11.15
C GLU A 233 -15.40 -6.85 -9.96
N LYS A 234 -14.68 -6.86 -8.84
CA LYS A 234 -15.10 -7.53 -7.59
C LYS A 234 -16.46 -7.04 -7.11
N LYS A 235 -16.76 -5.75 -7.31
CA LYS A 235 -18.03 -5.13 -6.94
C LYS A 235 -19.23 -5.57 -7.80
N LYS A 236 -19.05 -6.30 -8.91
CA LYS A 236 -20.17 -6.77 -9.76
C LYS A 236 -20.88 -7.98 -9.15
N ILE A 237 -21.42 -7.81 -7.95
CA ILE A 237 -22.23 -8.81 -7.26
C ILE A 237 -23.68 -8.56 -7.64
N SER A 238 -24.31 -9.58 -8.22
CA SER A 238 -25.68 -9.51 -8.73
C SER A 238 -26.56 -10.52 -8.01
N ILE A 239 -27.76 -10.09 -7.60
CA ILE A 239 -28.73 -10.91 -6.89
C ILE A 239 -30.09 -10.91 -7.60
N GLN A 240 -30.90 -11.93 -7.35
CA GLN A 240 -32.26 -12.02 -7.88
C GLN A 240 -33.25 -11.35 -6.93
N VAL A 241 -34.05 -10.43 -7.45
CA VAL A 241 -35.14 -9.77 -6.70
C VAL A 241 -36.48 -9.94 -7.41
N THR A 242 -37.58 -9.80 -6.68
CA THR A 242 -38.92 -9.73 -7.28
C THR A 242 -39.40 -8.29 -7.36
N ARG A 243 -39.72 -7.82 -8.56
CA ARG A 243 -40.39 -6.54 -8.84
C ARG A 243 -41.49 -6.76 -9.88
N ASN A 244 -42.66 -6.13 -9.71
CA ASN A 244 -43.85 -6.35 -10.56
C ASN A 244 -44.29 -7.84 -10.70
N GLY A 245 -43.99 -8.68 -9.72
CA GLY A 245 -44.27 -10.13 -9.77
C GLY A 245 -43.31 -10.94 -10.65
N TYR A 246 -42.28 -10.31 -11.24
CA TYR A 246 -41.25 -10.97 -12.03
C TYR A 246 -39.90 -10.96 -11.31
N ARG A 247 -39.09 -12.01 -11.54
CA ARG A 247 -37.71 -12.07 -11.05
C ARG A 247 -36.79 -11.27 -11.95
N HIS A 248 -36.08 -10.31 -11.37
CA HIS A 248 -35.08 -9.49 -12.02
C HIS A 248 -33.71 -9.74 -11.39
N LYS A 249 -32.66 -9.84 -12.21
CA LYS A 249 -31.27 -9.90 -11.75
C LYS A 249 -30.72 -8.48 -11.72
N MET A 250 -30.26 -8.02 -10.56
CA MET A 250 -29.75 -6.65 -10.38
C MET A 250 -28.56 -6.60 -9.43
N SER A 251 -27.85 -5.47 -9.42
CA SER A 251 -26.72 -5.26 -8.51
C SER A 251 -27.18 -5.11 -7.07
N ILE A 252 -26.36 -5.56 -6.11
CA ILE A 252 -26.61 -5.34 -4.68
C ILE A 252 -26.73 -3.85 -4.32
N TYR A 253 -26.06 -2.97 -5.07
CA TYR A 253 -26.05 -1.53 -4.81
C TYR A 253 -27.36 -0.81 -5.19
N ASP A 254 -28.18 -1.44 -6.04
CA ASP A 254 -29.44 -0.88 -6.53
C ASP A 254 -30.65 -1.37 -5.69
N LEU A 255 -30.40 -2.13 -4.62
CA LEU A 255 -31.42 -2.61 -3.69
C LEU A 255 -32.01 -1.47 -2.88
N LEU A 256 -33.33 -1.52 -2.71
CA LEU A 256 -34.07 -0.55 -1.91
C LEU A 256 -34.86 -1.26 -0.80
N PRO A 257 -35.12 -0.59 0.34
CA PRO A 257 -35.94 -1.17 1.39
C PRO A 257 -37.32 -1.59 0.87
N GLY A 258 -37.71 -2.84 1.10
CA GLY A 258 -38.97 -3.42 0.62
C GLY A 258 -38.83 -4.26 -0.66
N ASP A 259 -37.65 -4.34 -1.26
CA ASP A 259 -37.35 -5.36 -2.27
C ASP A 259 -37.43 -6.77 -1.66
N ILE A 260 -37.90 -7.73 -2.46
CA ILE A 260 -37.90 -9.15 -2.09
C ILE A 260 -36.70 -9.80 -2.76
N VAL A 261 -35.72 -10.16 -1.93
CA VAL A 261 -34.48 -10.78 -2.37
C VAL A 261 -34.60 -12.31 -2.30
N HIS A 262 -34.23 -12.99 -3.38
CA HIS A 262 -34.12 -14.45 -3.42
C HIS A 262 -32.67 -14.84 -3.21
N LEU A 263 -32.38 -15.48 -2.07
CA LEU A 263 -31.07 -16.00 -1.72
C LEU A 263 -31.00 -17.51 -2.04
N SER A 264 -29.94 -17.92 -2.70
CA SER A 264 -29.55 -19.32 -2.91
C SER A 264 -28.33 -19.67 -2.07
N ILE A 265 -28.04 -20.96 -1.95
CA ILE A 265 -26.82 -21.43 -1.29
C ILE A 265 -25.61 -20.83 -2.02
N GLY A 266 -24.72 -20.15 -1.28
CA GLY A 266 -23.54 -19.47 -1.82
C GLY A 266 -23.74 -17.98 -2.13
N ASP A 267 -24.96 -17.45 -2.05
CA ASP A 267 -25.20 -16.01 -2.24
C ASP A 267 -24.79 -15.20 -1.00
N GLN A 268 -24.20 -14.03 -1.23
CA GLN A 268 -23.92 -13.07 -0.16
C GLN A 268 -25.22 -12.33 0.22
N VAL A 269 -25.48 -12.21 1.53
CA VAL A 269 -26.58 -11.37 2.05
C VAL A 269 -26.25 -9.90 1.77
N PRO A 270 -27.04 -9.19 0.93
CA PRO A 270 -26.63 -7.89 0.41
C PRO A 270 -27.01 -6.70 1.31
N ALA A 271 -27.95 -6.91 2.23
CA ALA A 271 -28.45 -5.93 3.19
C ALA A 271 -29.21 -6.67 4.31
N ASP A 272 -29.33 -6.04 5.47
CA ASP A 272 -30.14 -6.52 6.58
C ASP A 272 -31.62 -6.62 6.17
N GLY A 273 -32.31 -7.66 6.61
CA GLY A 273 -33.68 -7.93 6.17
C GLY A 273 -34.45 -8.87 7.08
N LEU A 274 -35.75 -9.00 6.78
CA LEU A 274 -36.65 -9.92 7.46
C LEU A 274 -36.86 -11.16 6.63
N PHE A 275 -36.82 -12.33 7.27
CA PHE A 275 -37.11 -13.60 6.63
C PHE A 275 -38.62 -13.70 6.31
N VAL A 276 -38.95 -13.83 5.02
CA VAL A 276 -40.34 -13.96 4.53
C VAL A 276 -40.76 -15.42 4.44
N SER A 277 -40.03 -16.21 3.64
CA SER A 277 -40.32 -17.63 3.42
C SER A 277 -39.09 -18.36 2.86
N GLY A 278 -38.98 -19.65 3.13
CA GLY A 278 -37.85 -20.48 2.67
C GLY A 278 -37.77 -21.80 3.43
N PHE A 279 -36.86 -22.67 3.01
CA PHE A 279 -36.63 -23.98 3.62
C PHE A 279 -35.20 -24.05 4.18
N CYS A 280 -35.06 -24.32 5.48
CA CYS A 280 -33.78 -24.56 6.14
C CYS A 280 -32.70 -23.52 5.81
N VAL A 281 -33.07 -22.23 5.86
CA VAL A 281 -32.14 -21.13 5.60
C VAL A 281 -31.21 -20.96 6.79
N SER A 282 -29.94 -20.83 6.46
CA SER A 282 -28.84 -20.65 7.39
C SER A 282 -27.93 -19.53 6.89
N ILE A 283 -27.55 -18.63 7.78
CA ILE A 283 -26.72 -17.47 7.46
C ILE A 283 -25.50 -17.50 8.39
N ASP A 284 -24.32 -17.23 7.85
CA ASP A 284 -23.07 -17.16 8.60
C ASP A 284 -22.85 -15.74 9.15
N GLU A 285 -22.83 -15.60 10.48
CA GLU A 285 -22.60 -14.33 11.18
C GLU A 285 -21.17 -14.18 11.72
N SER A 286 -20.25 -15.10 11.38
CA SER A 286 -18.89 -15.10 11.90
C SER A 286 -18.12 -13.81 11.61
N SER A 287 -18.44 -13.12 10.51
CA SER A 287 -17.88 -11.81 10.17
C SER A 287 -18.28 -10.69 11.14
N LEU A 288 -19.40 -10.83 11.85
CA LEU A 288 -19.95 -9.83 12.76
C LEU A 288 -19.56 -10.11 14.22
N THR A 289 -19.57 -11.37 14.65
CA THR A 289 -19.44 -11.76 16.06
C THR A 289 -18.09 -12.38 16.41
N GLY A 290 -17.32 -12.86 15.43
CA GLY A 290 -16.02 -13.50 15.63
C GLY A 290 -16.08 -14.89 16.28
N GLU A 291 -17.27 -15.38 16.63
CA GLU A 291 -17.46 -16.74 17.14
C GLU A 291 -17.72 -17.70 15.97
N SER A 292 -16.95 -18.80 15.93
CA SER A 292 -16.94 -19.77 14.81
C SER A 292 -17.98 -20.88 14.96
N GLU A 293 -18.82 -20.86 15.99
CA GLU A 293 -19.89 -21.86 16.14
C GLU A 293 -21.11 -21.44 15.31
N PRO A 294 -21.42 -22.19 14.23
CA PRO A 294 -22.59 -21.90 13.41
C PRO A 294 -23.85 -22.23 14.22
N VAL A 295 -24.80 -21.30 14.28
CA VAL A 295 -26.20 -21.69 14.37
C VAL A 295 -26.51 -22.35 13.02
N MET A 296 -26.79 -23.67 13.00
CA MET A 296 -26.98 -24.51 11.80
C MET A 296 -27.49 -23.72 10.59
N VAL A 297 -26.77 -23.60 9.47
CA VAL A 297 -25.90 -24.53 8.73
C VAL A 297 -24.71 -23.76 8.15
N ALA A 298 -23.51 -24.31 8.36
CA ALA A 298 -22.21 -23.84 7.89
C ALA A 298 -22.13 -23.81 6.35
N LYS A 299 -21.28 -23.04 5.66
CA LYS A 299 -19.94 -22.50 5.95
C LYS A 299 -19.64 -21.47 4.84
N GLU A 300 -19.01 -20.32 5.11
CA GLU A 300 -17.92 -19.84 4.24
C GLU A 300 -17.10 -18.67 4.81
N SER A 301 -15.79 -18.90 4.91
CA SER A 301 -14.75 -17.89 4.70
C SER A 301 -13.93 -18.34 3.49
N ALA A 302 -14.13 -17.69 2.35
CA ALA A 302 -13.39 -17.98 1.12
C ALA A 302 -12.55 -16.76 0.73
N ASP A 303 -11.22 -16.89 0.84
CA ASP A 303 -10.26 -15.88 0.36
C ASP A 303 -10.21 -15.81 -1.17
N VAL A 304 -10.74 -16.84 -1.87
CA VAL A 304 -10.79 -16.95 -3.33
C VAL A 304 -12.19 -17.42 -3.74
N ILE A 305 -12.92 -16.58 -4.47
CA ILE A 305 -14.22 -16.90 -5.07
C ILE A 305 -13.97 -17.45 -6.47
N ILE A 306 -14.41 -18.69 -6.71
CA ILE A 306 -14.35 -19.30 -8.04
C ILE A 306 -15.66 -18.96 -8.77
N LEU A 307 -15.55 -18.34 -9.94
CA LEU A 307 -16.72 -17.93 -10.73
C LEU A 307 -17.40 -19.09 -11.48
N ASP A 308 -16.74 -20.24 -11.54
CA ASP A 308 -17.21 -21.47 -12.20
C ASP A 308 -17.08 -22.69 -11.28
N ASP A 309 -18.01 -23.64 -11.37
CA ASP A 309 -18.01 -24.87 -10.54
C ASP A 309 -16.98 -25.92 -11.01
N ASN A 310 -15.89 -25.49 -11.65
CA ASN A 310 -14.92 -26.40 -12.26
C ASN A 310 -13.69 -26.60 -11.35
N PHE A 311 -13.47 -27.85 -10.93
CA PHE A 311 -12.26 -28.22 -10.18
C PHE A 311 -10.95 -27.91 -10.91
N SER A 312 -10.95 -27.78 -12.25
CA SER A 312 -9.76 -27.34 -12.99
C SER A 312 -9.34 -25.91 -12.65
N THR A 313 -10.27 -25.08 -12.17
CA THR A 313 -9.98 -23.71 -11.76
C THR A 313 -9.13 -23.70 -10.49
N ILE A 314 -9.34 -24.63 -9.56
CA ILE A 314 -8.48 -24.80 -8.36
C ILE A 314 -7.04 -25.14 -8.77
N ALA A 315 -6.86 -26.04 -9.73
CA ALA A 315 -5.54 -26.39 -10.24
C ALA A 315 -4.87 -25.18 -10.93
N THR A 316 -5.64 -24.38 -11.64
CA THR A 316 -5.17 -23.13 -12.26
C THR A 316 -4.73 -22.11 -11.20
N VAL A 317 -5.53 -21.89 -10.15
CA VAL A 317 -5.17 -21.00 -9.03
C VAL A 317 -3.89 -21.48 -8.34
N ALA A 318 -3.75 -22.79 -8.08
CA ALA A 318 -2.53 -23.36 -7.50
C ALA A 318 -1.31 -23.16 -8.40
N LYS A 319 -1.47 -23.31 -9.72
CA LYS A 319 -0.42 -23.06 -10.72
C LYS A 319 0.02 -21.59 -10.71
N TRP A 320 -0.92 -20.65 -10.65
CA TRP A 320 -0.65 -19.21 -10.52
C TRP A 320 0.06 -18.87 -9.20
N GLY A 321 -0.38 -19.45 -8.07
CA GLY A 321 0.28 -19.25 -6.77
C GLY A 321 1.74 -19.73 -6.78
N ARG A 322 2.03 -20.89 -7.39
CA ARG A 322 3.41 -21.38 -7.59
C ARG A 322 4.23 -20.44 -8.48
N SER A 323 3.61 -19.88 -9.52
CA SER A 323 4.26 -18.93 -10.42
C SER A 323 4.65 -17.64 -9.71
N VAL A 324 3.75 -17.06 -8.90
CA VAL A 324 4.02 -15.84 -8.12
C VAL A 324 5.22 -16.07 -7.20
N TYR A 325 5.23 -17.17 -6.43
CA TYR A 325 6.35 -17.48 -5.54
C TYR A 325 7.69 -17.55 -6.27
N ILE A 326 7.72 -18.26 -7.40
CA ILE A 326 8.93 -18.42 -8.21
C ILE A 326 9.35 -17.09 -8.86
N ASN A 327 8.40 -16.28 -9.34
CA ASN A 327 8.68 -14.98 -9.94
C ASN A 327 9.30 -14.02 -8.92
N ILE A 328 8.81 -14.04 -7.66
CA ILE A 328 9.43 -13.26 -6.57
C ILE A 328 10.87 -13.77 -6.31
N GLN A 329 11.10 -15.09 -6.31
CA GLN A 329 12.46 -15.62 -6.16
C GLN A 329 13.40 -15.17 -7.29
N LYS A 330 12.94 -15.16 -8.54
CA LYS A 330 13.72 -14.67 -9.71
C LYS A 330 14.10 -13.19 -9.53
N PHE A 331 13.12 -12.37 -9.16
CA PHE A 331 13.34 -10.95 -8.88
C PHE A 331 14.34 -10.74 -7.74
N VAL A 332 14.18 -11.44 -6.61
CA VAL A 332 15.10 -11.32 -5.47
C VAL A 332 16.51 -11.79 -5.83
N GLN A 333 16.65 -12.85 -6.65
CA GLN A 333 17.96 -13.30 -7.15
C GLN A 333 18.65 -12.19 -7.95
N PHE A 334 17.92 -11.58 -8.89
CA PHE A 334 18.43 -10.48 -9.70
C PHE A 334 18.83 -9.28 -8.84
N GLN A 335 17.92 -8.80 -7.98
CA GLN A 335 18.12 -7.64 -7.13
C GLN A 335 19.31 -7.80 -6.17
N LEU A 336 19.41 -8.94 -5.49
CA LEU A 336 20.50 -9.22 -4.58
C LEU A 336 21.84 -9.28 -5.31
N THR A 337 21.87 -9.88 -6.51
CA THR A 337 23.10 -9.94 -7.31
C THR A 337 23.60 -8.54 -7.61
N VAL A 338 22.71 -7.61 -8.03
CA VAL A 338 23.17 -6.27 -8.38
C VAL A 338 23.58 -5.47 -7.15
N ASN A 339 22.80 -5.53 -6.07
CA ASN A 339 23.14 -4.82 -4.83
C ASN A 339 24.49 -5.28 -4.26
N VAL A 340 24.77 -6.59 -4.29
CA VAL A 340 26.06 -7.15 -3.85
C VAL A 340 27.20 -6.63 -4.73
N VAL A 341 27.03 -6.63 -6.06
CA VAL A 341 28.09 -6.15 -6.98
C VAL A 341 28.32 -4.66 -6.81
N ALA A 342 27.26 -3.85 -6.80
CA ALA A 342 27.35 -2.41 -6.63
C ALA A 342 28.08 -2.05 -5.34
N LEU A 343 27.78 -2.75 -4.24
CA LEU A 343 28.42 -2.52 -2.95
C LEU A 343 29.90 -2.92 -2.98
N ILE A 344 30.23 -4.13 -3.46
CA ILE A 344 31.62 -4.62 -3.47
C ILE A 344 32.51 -3.78 -4.40
N VAL A 345 32.03 -3.44 -5.60
CA VAL A 345 32.77 -2.64 -6.58
C VAL A 345 33.06 -1.24 -6.04
N ASN A 346 32.05 -0.55 -5.50
CA ASN A 346 32.24 0.80 -4.99
C ASN A 346 33.09 0.82 -3.73
N PHE A 347 32.88 -0.13 -2.82
CA PHE A 347 33.67 -0.23 -1.59
C PHE A 347 35.15 -0.52 -1.89
N SER A 348 35.42 -1.53 -2.73
CA SER A 348 36.80 -1.91 -3.09
C SER A 348 37.52 -0.77 -3.82
N SER A 349 36.88 -0.12 -4.79
CA SER A 349 37.46 1.02 -5.51
C SER A 349 37.72 2.22 -4.60
N ALA A 350 36.79 2.53 -3.69
CA ALA A 350 36.99 3.61 -2.72
C ALA A 350 38.19 3.34 -1.79
N CYS A 351 38.39 2.09 -1.37
CA CYS A 351 39.53 1.72 -0.52
C CYS A 351 40.90 1.79 -1.22
N LEU A 352 40.96 1.56 -2.53
CA LEU A 352 42.23 1.40 -3.25
C LEU A 352 42.65 2.64 -4.03
N THR A 353 41.70 3.20 -4.78
CA THR A 353 41.93 4.37 -5.64
C THR A 353 41.51 5.68 -4.96
N GLY A 354 40.84 5.62 -3.80
CA GLY A 354 40.33 6.80 -3.10
C GLY A 354 39.06 7.40 -3.69
N ASN A 355 38.69 7.01 -4.93
CA ASN A 355 37.51 7.45 -5.63
C ASN A 355 36.63 6.27 -6.05
N ALA A 356 35.31 6.48 -6.03
CA ALA A 356 34.35 5.51 -6.54
C ALA A 356 34.20 5.68 -8.07
N PRO A 357 34.08 4.56 -8.82
CA PRO A 357 33.99 4.55 -10.27
C PRO A 357 32.59 4.96 -10.75
N LEU A 358 31.58 4.72 -9.92
CA LEU A 358 30.18 5.00 -10.18
C LEU A 358 29.77 6.20 -9.32
N THR A 359 29.19 7.21 -9.96
CA THR A 359 28.67 8.38 -9.25
C THR A 359 27.34 8.08 -8.56
N ALA A 360 26.94 8.94 -7.61
CA ALA A 360 25.66 8.79 -6.93
C ALA A 360 24.47 8.80 -7.91
N VAL A 361 24.54 9.64 -8.96
CA VAL A 361 23.51 9.73 -10.01
C VAL A 361 23.42 8.42 -10.81
N GLN A 362 24.57 7.85 -11.19
CA GLN A 362 24.63 6.57 -11.90
C GLN A 362 24.08 5.41 -11.07
N LEU A 363 24.33 5.39 -9.75
CA LEU A 363 23.77 4.39 -8.86
C LEU A 363 22.27 4.54 -8.67
N LEU A 364 21.75 5.76 -8.58
CA LEU A 364 20.30 6.00 -8.54
C LEU A 364 19.60 5.56 -9.81
N TRP A 365 20.22 5.84 -10.97
CA TRP A 365 19.74 5.35 -12.26
C TRP A 365 19.65 3.82 -12.29
N VAL A 366 20.71 3.14 -11.86
CA VAL A 366 20.76 1.68 -11.82
C VAL A 366 19.71 1.14 -10.83
N ASN A 367 19.61 1.69 -9.62
CA ASN A 367 18.59 1.30 -8.64
C ASN A 367 17.17 1.50 -9.17
N MET A 368 16.89 2.64 -9.82
CA MET A 368 15.56 2.91 -10.37
C MET A 368 15.16 1.86 -11.42
N ILE A 369 16.05 1.52 -12.35
CA ILE A 369 15.77 0.48 -13.35
C ILE A 369 15.55 -0.88 -12.67
N MET A 370 16.43 -1.28 -11.76
CA MET A 370 16.39 -2.63 -11.21
C MET A 370 15.22 -2.85 -10.25
N ASP A 371 14.96 -1.86 -9.39
CA ASP A 371 13.96 -1.96 -8.34
C ASP A 371 12.55 -1.88 -8.92
N THR A 372 12.32 -0.99 -9.90
CA THR A 372 10.96 -0.77 -10.43
C THR A 372 10.71 -1.53 -11.72
N LEU A 373 11.57 -1.37 -12.73
CA LEU A 373 11.38 -2.00 -14.04
C LEU A 373 11.76 -3.48 -14.00
N GLY A 374 12.85 -3.84 -13.32
CA GLY A 374 13.27 -5.23 -13.14
C GLY A 374 12.26 -6.04 -12.31
N ALA A 375 11.67 -5.44 -11.28
CA ALA A 375 10.56 -6.05 -10.54
C ALA A 375 9.36 -6.30 -11.45
N LEU A 376 8.95 -5.29 -12.23
CA LEU A 376 7.82 -5.42 -13.15
C LEU A 376 8.07 -6.50 -14.22
N ALA A 377 9.27 -6.58 -14.78
CA ALA A 377 9.63 -7.52 -15.84
C ALA A 377 9.65 -8.98 -15.34
N LEU A 378 10.28 -9.24 -14.18
CA LEU A 378 10.44 -10.59 -13.63
C LEU A 378 9.22 -11.08 -12.85
N ALA A 379 8.42 -10.17 -12.26
CA ALA A 379 7.23 -10.55 -11.49
C ALA A 379 6.06 -11.00 -12.39
N THR A 380 5.98 -10.50 -13.62
CA THR A 380 4.83 -10.65 -14.52
C THR A 380 4.88 -11.86 -15.45
N GLU A 381 5.80 -12.80 -15.21
CA GLU A 381 5.92 -13.98 -16.07
C GLU A 381 4.75 -14.95 -15.94
N PRO A 382 4.19 -15.45 -17.07
CA PRO A 382 3.07 -16.38 -17.04
C PRO A 382 3.46 -17.77 -16.53
N PRO A 383 2.50 -18.51 -15.94
CA PRO A 383 2.76 -19.80 -15.33
C PRO A 383 3.06 -20.90 -16.36
N THR A 384 4.17 -21.62 -16.19
CA THR A 384 4.55 -22.76 -17.03
C THR A 384 3.98 -24.09 -16.50
N ASP A 385 3.70 -25.06 -17.39
CA ASP A 385 3.14 -26.36 -16.99
C ASP A 385 4.11 -27.23 -16.19
N ASP A 386 5.41 -26.98 -16.33
CA ASP A 386 6.44 -27.68 -15.55
C ASP A 386 6.36 -27.38 -14.03
N LEU A 387 5.71 -26.28 -13.64
CA LEU A 387 5.54 -25.90 -12.23
C LEU A 387 4.74 -26.92 -11.43
N MET A 388 3.84 -27.66 -12.08
CA MET A 388 3.00 -28.67 -11.43
C MET A 388 3.75 -29.97 -11.15
N LYS A 389 4.85 -30.24 -11.87
CA LYS A 389 5.69 -31.43 -11.67
C LYS A 389 6.59 -31.33 -10.43
N ARG A 390 6.77 -30.13 -9.88
CA ARG A 390 7.60 -29.87 -8.70
C ARG A 390 6.85 -30.18 -7.42
N ALA A 391 7.59 -30.66 -6.41
CA ALA A 391 7.08 -30.83 -5.05
C ALA A 391 6.68 -29.45 -4.45
N PRO A 392 5.66 -29.40 -3.58
CA PRO A 392 5.24 -28.15 -2.95
C PRO A 392 6.33 -27.63 -1.99
N VAL A 393 6.49 -26.31 -1.94
CA VAL A 393 7.44 -25.65 -1.04
C VAL A 393 6.91 -25.71 0.40
N GLY A 394 7.70 -26.23 1.34
CA GLY A 394 7.34 -26.29 2.75
C GLY A 394 7.40 -24.93 3.44
N ARG A 395 6.52 -24.70 4.44
CA ARG A 395 6.46 -23.43 5.21
C ARG A 395 7.76 -23.06 5.96
N ARG A 396 8.64 -24.04 6.22
CA ARG A 396 9.93 -23.86 6.91
C ARG A 396 11.14 -23.88 5.96
N GLY A 397 10.91 -23.95 4.65
CA GLY A 397 11.98 -23.90 3.67
C GLY A 397 12.63 -22.51 3.64
N ASN A 398 13.92 -22.46 3.37
CA ASN A 398 14.62 -21.19 3.17
C ASN A 398 14.10 -20.52 1.89
N PHE A 399 13.72 -19.24 1.99
CA PHE A 399 13.24 -18.48 0.84
C PHE A 399 14.31 -18.33 -0.25
N ILE A 400 15.56 -18.10 0.15
CA ILE A 400 16.73 -18.11 -0.74
C ILE A 400 17.28 -19.54 -0.77
N SER A 401 17.08 -20.21 -1.90
CA SER A 401 17.58 -21.57 -2.10
C SER A 401 19.10 -21.60 -2.30
N ASN A 402 19.72 -22.77 -2.09
CA ASN A 402 21.16 -22.94 -2.38
C ASN A 402 21.47 -22.72 -3.87
N VAL A 403 20.51 -23.01 -4.75
CA VAL A 403 20.60 -22.73 -6.20
C VAL A 403 20.70 -21.22 -6.45
N MET A 404 19.87 -20.42 -5.76
CA MET A 404 19.94 -18.95 -5.83
C MET A 404 21.28 -18.44 -5.31
N TRP A 405 21.77 -18.94 -4.16
CA TRP A 405 23.07 -18.53 -3.63
C TRP A 405 24.23 -18.80 -4.59
N ARG A 406 24.25 -19.98 -5.23
CA ARG A 406 25.24 -20.30 -6.26
C ARG A 406 25.18 -19.29 -7.41
N ASN A 407 23.97 -18.98 -7.90
CA ASN A 407 23.79 -18.05 -9.01
C ASN A 407 24.22 -16.62 -8.62
N ILE A 408 23.79 -16.14 -7.45
CA ILE A 408 24.12 -14.81 -6.91
C ILE A 408 25.63 -14.68 -6.74
N LEU A 409 26.27 -15.58 -5.98
CA LEU A 409 27.71 -15.48 -5.71
C LEU A 409 28.55 -15.63 -6.98
N GLY A 410 28.16 -16.55 -7.88
CA GLY A 410 28.90 -16.78 -9.13
C GLY A 410 28.81 -15.58 -10.09
N GLN A 411 27.62 -15.00 -10.27
CA GLN A 411 27.45 -13.80 -11.08
C GLN A 411 28.11 -12.58 -10.43
N SER A 412 27.95 -12.40 -9.12
CA SER A 412 28.57 -11.28 -8.41
C SER A 412 30.11 -11.34 -8.48
N LEU A 413 30.71 -12.53 -8.37
CA LEU A 413 32.14 -12.71 -8.53
C LEU A 413 32.61 -12.38 -9.94
N TYR A 414 31.89 -12.85 -10.97
CA TYR A 414 32.20 -12.52 -12.37
C TYR A 414 32.19 -11.00 -12.60
N GLN A 415 31.09 -10.34 -12.23
CA GLN A 415 30.93 -8.90 -12.46
C GLN A 415 31.98 -8.10 -11.68
N PHE A 416 32.27 -8.49 -10.44
CA PHE A 416 33.33 -7.89 -9.64
C PHE A 416 34.69 -8.00 -10.35
N LEU A 417 35.09 -9.19 -10.77
CA LEU A 417 36.40 -9.41 -11.42
C LEU A 417 36.55 -8.63 -12.73
N VAL A 418 35.48 -8.59 -13.54
CA VAL A 418 35.47 -7.84 -14.80
C VAL A 418 35.61 -6.34 -14.55
N ILE A 419 34.82 -5.79 -13.63
CA ILE A 419 34.84 -4.35 -13.35
C ILE A 419 36.16 -3.96 -12.68
N TRP A 420 36.63 -4.76 -11.75
CA TRP A 420 37.95 -4.62 -11.16
C TRP A 420 39.06 -4.60 -12.22
N TYR A 421 39.01 -5.54 -13.16
CA TYR A 421 40.00 -5.60 -14.24
C TYR A 421 39.95 -4.35 -15.12
N LEU A 422 38.75 -3.86 -15.46
CA LEU A 422 38.57 -2.59 -16.17
C LEU A 422 39.10 -1.40 -15.36
N GLN A 423 38.93 -1.38 -14.03
CA GLN A 423 39.46 -0.31 -13.19
C GLN A 423 40.98 -0.26 -13.16
N VAL A 424 41.63 -1.43 -13.03
CA VAL A 424 43.09 -1.51 -12.89
C VAL A 424 43.79 -1.31 -14.25
N GLU A 425 43.35 -2.02 -15.28
CA GLU A 425 44.05 -2.09 -16.58
C GLU A 425 43.33 -1.37 -17.72
N GLY A 426 42.13 -0.82 -17.49
CA GLY A 426 41.31 -0.23 -18.55
C GLY A 426 42.00 0.92 -19.29
N LYS A 427 42.78 1.76 -18.60
CA LYS A 427 43.53 2.84 -19.26
C LYS A 427 44.52 2.31 -20.29
N ALA A 428 45.23 1.24 -19.95
CA ALA A 428 46.22 0.61 -20.82
C ALA A 428 45.55 -0.13 -21.99
N ILE A 429 44.48 -0.89 -21.71
CA ILE A 429 43.73 -1.67 -22.72
C ILE A 429 43.15 -0.76 -23.80
N PHE A 430 42.57 0.38 -23.40
CA PHE A 430 41.93 1.32 -24.33
C PHE A 430 42.86 2.42 -24.84
N GLN A 431 44.15 2.38 -24.50
CA GLN A 431 45.16 3.39 -24.87
C GLN A 431 44.70 4.83 -24.58
N LEU A 432 44.05 5.03 -23.43
CA LEU A 432 43.50 6.32 -23.04
C LEU A 432 44.61 7.22 -22.50
N ASN A 433 45.19 8.04 -23.37
CA ASN A 433 46.20 9.03 -23.03
C ASN A 433 45.59 10.44 -23.17
N GLY A 434 45.19 11.06 -22.05
CA GLY A 434 44.63 12.42 -22.06
C GLY A 434 44.08 12.85 -20.70
N PRO A 435 43.76 14.14 -20.52
CA PRO A 435 43.18 14.66 -19.28
C PRO A 435 41.78 14.09 -18.97
N ASP A 436 41.02 13.71 -20.00
CA ASP A 436 39.68 13.12 -19.86
C ASP A 436 39.67 11.59 -19.75
N SER A 437 40.84 10.95 -19.60
CA SER A 437 40.95 9.48 -19.58
C SER A 437 40.12 8.84 -18.47
N ASP A 438 40.01 9.52 -17.32
CA ASP A 438 39.29 9.01 -16.15
C ASP A 438 37.78 9.06 -16.35
N LEU A 439 37.28 10.12 -17.00
CA LEU A 439 35.87 10.26 -17.35
C LEU A 439 35.43 9.19 -18.36
N ILE A 440 36.25 8.96 -19.39
CA ILE A 440 35.99 7.92 -20.40
C ILE A 440 36.02 6.53 -19.77
N LEU A 441 36.99 6.26 -18.88
CA LEU A 441 37.08 4.99 -18.19
C LEU A 441 35.87 4.74 -17.26
N ASN A 442 35.48 5.74 -16.47
CA ASN A 442 34.31 5.64 -15.60
C ASN A 442 33.02 5.44 -16.41
N THR A 443 32.91 6.08 -17.57
CA THR A 443 31.79 5.87 -18.51
C THR A 443 31.76 4.44 -19.05
N LEU A 444 32.93 3.90 -19.42
CA LEU A 444 33.08 2.51 -19.88
C LEU A 444 32.71 1.50 -18.78
N ILE A 445 33.15 1.75 -17.54
CA ILE A 445 32.82 0.91 -16.38
C ILE A 445 31.32 0.96 -16.12
N PHE A 446 30.72 2.16 -16.11
CA PHE A 446 29.28 2.35 -15.93
C PHE A 446 28.48 1.64 -17.03
N ASN A 447 28.84 1.82 -18.30
CA ASN A 447 28.13 1.18 -19.41
C ASN A 447 28.25 -0.35 -19.36
N SER A 448 29.45 -0.86 -19.10
CA SER A 448 29.69 -2.31 -18.96
C SER A 448 28.92 -2.89 -17.77
N PHE A 449 28.84 -2.16 -16.66
CA PHE A 449 28.06 -2.55 -15.48
C PHE A 449 26.57 -2.64 -15.80
N VAL A 450 25.99 -1.64 -16.48
CA VAL A 450 24.56 -1.68 -16.88
C VAL A 450 24.29 -2.87 -17.82
N PHE A 451 25.14 -3.12 -18.82
CA PHE A 451 24.95 -4.28 -19.70
C PHE A 451 25.10 -5.61 -18.96
N CYS A 452 26.04 -5.73 -18.01
CA CYS A 452 26.11 -6.88 -17.12
C CYS A 452 24.77 -7.11 -16.40
N GLN A 453 24.06 -6.05 -15.99
CA GLN A 453 22.74 -6.21 -15.38
C GLN A 453 21.66 -6.61 -16.37
N VAL A 454 21.62 -6.01 -17.56
CA VAL A 454 20.67 -6.38 -18.63
C VAL A 454 20.79 -7.89 -18.95
N PHE A 455 22.00 -8.41 -19.11
CA PHE A 455 22.21 -9.83 -19.39
C PHE A 455 22.01 -10.73 -18.15
N ASN A 456 22.26 -10.21 -16.95
CA ASN A 456 21.96 -10.92 -15.71
C ASN A 456 20.45 -11.01 -15.43
N GLU A 457 19.68 -9.99 -15.81
CA GLU A 457 18.20 -9.98 -15.76
C GLU A 457 17.64 -11.11 -16.63
N ILE A 458 18.13 -11.22 -17.87
CA ILE A 458 17.82 -12.34 -18.76
C ILE A 458 18.21 -13.64 -18.06
N SER A 459 19.45 -13.78 -17.59
CA SER A 459 19.95 -15.02 -16.95
C SER A 459 19.16 -15.45 -15.70
N SER A 460 18.61 -14.49 -14.94
CA SER A 460 17.86 -14.70 -13.70
C SER A 460 16.41 -15.12 -13.94
N ARG A 461 15.91 -14.98 -15.17
CA ARG A 461 14.61 -15.48 -15.61
C ARG A 461 14.41 -16.98 -15.41
N GLU A 462 15.50 -17.76 -15.44
CA GLU A 462 15.47 -19.20 -15.17
C GLU A 462 16.55 -19.54 -14.14
N MET A 463 16.18 -20.00 -12.94
CA MET A 463 17.14 -20.27 -11.87
C MET A 463 17.97 -21.55 -12.11
N GLU A 464 17.38 -22.57 -12.73
CA GLU A 464 18.00 -23.90 -12.92
C GLU A 464 18.27 -24.22 -14.39
N LYS A 465 17.36 -23.86 -15.30
CA LYS A 465 17.45 -24.23 -16.71
C LYS A 465 18.49 -23.36 -17.44
N ILE A 466 19.22 -23.99 -18.36
CA ILE A 466 20.24 -23.34 -19.21
C ILE A 466 19.57 -22.55 -20.34
N ASN A 467 18.41 -22.98 -20.83
CA ASN A 467 17.71 -22.34 -21.95
C ASN A 467 16.94 -21.10 -21.49
N VAL A 468 17.63 -19.96 -21.43
CA VAL A 468 17.08 -18.70 -20.91
C VAL A 468 16.26 -17.93 -21.95
N PHE A 469 16.59 -18.08 -23.24
CA PHE A 469 15.92 -17.35 -24.34
C PHE A 469 14.54 -17.88 -24.70
N LYS A 470 14.17 -19.08 -24.22
CA LYS A 470 12.90 -19.70 -24.59
C LYS A 470 11.73 -18.87 -24.05
N GLY A 471 10.87 -18.39 -24.95
CA GLY A 471 9.67 -17.63 -24.60
C GLY A 471 9.92 -16.21 -24.09
N ILE A 472 11.07 -15.61 -24.41
CA ILE A 472 11.41 -14.23 -23.95
C ILE A 472 10.48 -13.19 -24.60
N LEU A 473 10.07 -13.44 -25.85
CA LEU A 473 9.19 -12.56 -26.62
C LEU A 473 7.70 -12.79 -26.32
N ASP A 474 7.36 -13.87 -25.64
CA ASP A 474 5.97 -14.17 -25.26
C ASP A 474 5.49 -13.23 -24.14
N ASN A 475 6.41 -12.74 -23.30
CA ASN A 475 6.13 -11.71 -22.30
C ASN A 475 6.48 -10.33 -22.86
N TYR A 476 5.48 -9.62 -23.38
CA TYR A 476 5.65 -8.27 -23.93
C TYR A 476 6.14 -7.26 -22.88
N VAL A 477 5.81 -7.44 -21.59
CA VAL A 477 6.25 -6.55 -20.50
C VAL A 477 7.75 -6.69 -20.32
N PHE A 478 8.26 -7.92 -20.26
CA PHE A 478 9.69 -8.21 -20.15
C PHE A 478 10.46 -7.65 -21.35
N ALA A 479 9.99 -7.91 -22.57
CA ALA A 479 10.65 -7.40 -23.79
C ALA A 479 10.63 -5.86 -23.87
N ALA A 480 9.54 -5.21 -23.45
CA ALA A 480 9.42 -3.76 -23.42
C ALA A 480 10.36 -3.12 -22.38
N VAL A 481 10.49 -3.70 -21.19
CA VAL A 481 11.43 -3.24 -20.15
C VAL A 481 12.88 -3.39 -20.62
N LEU A 482 13.25 -4.55 -21.15
CA LEU A 482 14.61 -4.78 -21.65
C LEU A 482 14.99 -3.79 -22.76
N THR A 483 14.06 -3.56 -23.70
CA THR A 483 14.27 -2.63 -24.82
C THR A 483 14.34 -1.19 -24.34
N SER A 484 13.47 -0.79 -23.40
CA SER A 484 13.49 0.57 -22.86
C SER A 484 14.77 0.85 -22.07
N THR A 485 15.26 -0.11 -21.28
CA THR A 485 16.52 0.00 -20.54
C THR A 485 17.70 0.25 -21.47
N VAL A 486 17.83 -0.53 -22.56
CA VAL A 486 18.90 -0.33 -23.54
C VAL A 486 18.78 1.01 -24.25
N LEU A 487 17.56 1.42 -24.64
CA LEU A 487 17.32 2.71 -25.29
C LEU A 487 17.68 3.88 -24.37
N PHE A 488 17.25 3.86 -23.11
CA PHE A 488 17.60 4.90 -22.16
C PHE A 488 19.09 4.92 -21.84
N GLN A 489 19.76 3.76 -21.79
CA GLN A 489 21.21 3.71 -21.61
C GLN A 489 21.95 4.39 -22.77
N ILE A 490 21.52 4.17 -24.01
CA ILE A 490 22.07 4.88 -25.18
C ILE A 490 21.82 6.39 -25.06
N ILE A 491 20.61 6.80 -24.66
CA ILE A 491 20.27 8.21 -24.49
C ILE A 491 21.15 8.87 -23.42
N ILE A 492 21.39 8.20 -22.29
CA ILE A 492 22.19 8.73 -21.19
C ILE A 492 23.65 8.95 -21.61
N ILE A 493 24.25 7.95 -22.25
CA ILE A 493 25.67 7.97 -22.63
C ILE A 493 25.95 8.97 -23.76
N GLU A 494 25.08 9.04 -24.77
CA GLU A 494 25.34 9.88 -25.96
C GLU A 494 24.85 11.32 -25.79
N TYR A 495 23.74 11.55 -25.08
CA TYR A 495 23.07 12.85 -25.07
C TYR A 495 23.02 13.53 -23.69
N LEU A 496 23.14 12.78 -22.59
CA LEU A 496 23.10 13.36 -21.22
C LEU A 496 24.47 13.35 -20.52
N GLY A 497 25.57 13.39 -21.29
CA GLY A 497 26.94 13.38 -20.79
C GLY A 497 27.21 14.38 -19.67
N THR A 498 26.74 15.62 -19.84
CA THR A 498 26.92 16.71 -18.86
C THR A 498 26.16 16.51 -17.55
N TYR A 499 25.08 15.72 -17.54
CA TYR A 499 24.27 15.46 -16.36
C TYR A 499 24.67 14.18 -15.63
N ALA A 500 25.02 13.13 -16.39
CA ALA A 500 25.39 11.83 -15.86
C ALA A 500 26.89 11.69 -15.56
N ASN A 501 27.66 12.75 -15.82
CA ASN A 501 29.13 12.75 -15.80
C ASN A 501 29.68 11.60 -16.66
N THR A 502 29.26 11.58 -17.93
CA THR A 502 29.64 10.58 -18.92
C THR A 502 30.14 11.23 -20.20
N SER A 503 30.95 10.48 -20.95
CA SER A 503 31.47 10.90 -22.25
C SER A 503 30.93 10.01 -23.37
N PRO A 504 30.61 10.57 -24.56
CA PRO A 504 30.16 9.78 -25.70
C PRO A 504 31.16 8.68 -26.03
N LEU A 505 30.66 7.46 -26.20
CA LEU A 505 31.51 6.29 -26.44
C LEU A 505 31.66 6.03 -27.94
N THR A 506 32.84 5.60 -28.35
CA THR A 506 33.05 5.12 -29.72
C THR A 506 32.34 3.78 -29.97
N LEU A 507 32.07 3.45 -31.23
CA LEU A 507 31.42 2.18 -31.58
C LEU A 507 32.18 0.94 -31.08
N SER A 508 33.52 1.00 -31.04
CA SER A 508 34.36 -0.10 -30.51
C SER A 508 34.21 -0.25 -29.00
N GLN A 509 34.15 0.86 -28.27
CA GLN A 509 33.90 0.89 -26.83
C GLN A 509 32.50 0.38 -26.48
N TRP A 510 31.48 0.79 -27.24
CA TRP A 510 30.12 0.24 -27.13
C TRP A 510 30.11 -1.26 -27.34
N PHE A 511 30.68 -1.75 -28.44
CA PHE A 511 30.72 -3.18 -28.72
C PHE A 511 31.39 -3.97 -27.61
N LEU A 512 32.53 -3.49 -27.10
CA LEU A 512 33.24 -4.16 -26.02
C LEU A 512 32.45 -4.17 -24.71
N SER A 513 31.79 -3.06 -24.34
CA SER A 513 30.95 -3.01 -23.14
C SER A 513 29.74 -3.97 -23.21
N VAL A 514 29.09 -4.06 -24.37
CA VAL A 514 28.00 -5.02 -24.63
C VAL A 514 28.53 -6.46 -24.59
N PHE A 515 29.69 -6.69 -25.20
CA PHE A 515 30.33 -8.01 -25.23
C PHE A 515 30.70 -8.51 -23.83
N ILE A 516 31.23 -7.62 -22.98
CA ILE A 516 31.52 -7.91 -21.58
C ILE A 516 30.24 -8.32 -20.83
N GLY A 517 29.14 -7.59 -21.04
CA GLY A 517 27.85 -8.01 -20.49
C GLY A 517 27.40 -9.38 -21.00
N PHE A 518 27.52 -9.61 -22.30
CA PHE A 518 27.13 -10.85 -22.96
C PHE A 518 27.88 -12.08 -22.43
N LEU A 519 29.18 -11.94 -22.12
CA LEU A 519 30.01 -12.99 -21.52
C LEU A 519 29.49 -13.46 -20.15
N GLY A 520 28.68 -12.65 -19.46
CA GLY A 520 28.01 -13.06 -18.23
C GLY A 520 27.02 -14.21 -18.43
N MET A 521 26.40 -14.34 -19.61
CA MET A 521 25.40 -15.39 -19.89
C MET A 521 26.01 -16.79 -20.03
N PRO A 522 27.08 -17.03 -20.84
CA PRO A 522 27.78 -18.31 -20.84
C PRO A 522 28.29 -18.71 -19.46
N ILE A 523 28.75 -17.74 -18.67
CA ILE A 523 29.21 -17.99 -17.29
C ILE A 523 28.03 -18.37 -16.41
N ALA A 524 26.88 -17.71 -16.54
CA ALA A 524 25.64 -18.11 -15.85
C ALA A 524 25.23 -19.54 -16.23
N ALA A 525 25.32 -19.91 -17.50
CA ALA A 525 25.03 -21.25 -17.97
C ALA A 525 26.00 -22.29 -17.39
N ALA A 526 27.30 -21.98 -17.33
CA ALA A 526 28.31 -22.83 -16.71
C ALA A 526 28.08 -23.00 -15.20
N LEU A 527 27.75 -21.92 -14.48
CA LEU A 527 27.40 -21.97 -13.05
C LEU A 527 26.17 -22.85 -12.82
N LYS A 528 25.17 -22.81 -13.70
CA LYS A 528 23.97 -23.65 -13.60
C LYS A 528 24.26 -25.15 -13.73
N MET A 529 25.35 -25.54 -14.41
CA MET A 529 25.76 -26.95 -14.53
C MET A 529 26.37 -27.51 -13.23
N ILE A 530 26.83 -26.66 -12.31
CA ILE A 530 27.41 -27.11 -11.04
C ILE A 530 26.28 -27.62 -10.13
N PRO A 531 26.22 -28.91 -9.79
CA PRO A 531 25.17 -29.45 -8.95
C PRO A 531 25.30 -28.89 -7.53
N VAL A 532 24.16 -28.52 -6.95
CA VAL A 532 24.06 -28.06 -5.57
C VAL A 532 23.05 -28.94 -4.86
N ALA A 533 23.31 -29.29 -3.60
CA ALA A 533 22.38 -30.06 -2.79
C ALA A 533 21.02 -29.35 -2.75
N SER A 534 19.99 -30.00 -3.29
CA SER A 534 18.60 -29.56 -3.18
C SER A 534 18.19 -29.63 -1.72
N GLN A 535 17.72 -28.51 -1.15
CA GLN A 535 17.02 -28.49 0.13
C GLN A 535 15.57 -28.93 -0.05
#